data_AF-A0A8T4TDQ8-F1
#
_entry.id   AF-A0A8T4TDQ8-F1
#
_cell.length_a   1.000
_cell.length_b   1.000
_cell.length_c   1.000
_cell.angle_alpha   90.00
_cell.angle_beta   90.00
_cell.angle_gamma   90.00
#
_symmetry.space_group_name_H-M   'P 1'
#
loop_
_entity.id
_entity.type
_entity.pdbx_description
1 polymer ?
#
loop_
_entity_poly.entity_id
_entity_poly.type
_entity_poly.pdbx_seq_one_letter_code
_entity_poly.pdbx_strand_id
1 'polypeptide(L)'
;MPTLIACLSTGKGTWGHVSRLISENSWDKVFLITNEFGKENFSASNNTELILINQKQGIKELAREIESKLKNKIKDPEVALNLVSGTGKEHTAILSAILKLGLGIRLVALTQEGMQEV
;
A
#
# COMPACT_ATOMS: atom_id res chain seq x y z
N MET A 1 6.45 5.20 14.68
CA MET A 1 5.83 3.87 14.67
C MET A 1 5.72 3.47 13.22
N PRO A 2 6.44 2.45 12.70
CA PRO A 2 6.53 2.29 11.24
C PRO A 2 5.17 1.85 10.66
N THR A 3 4.52 2.76 9.94
CA THR A 3 3.32 2.50 9.13
C THR A 3 3.73 2.21 7.69
N LEU A 4 3.27 1.08 7.13
CA LEU A 4 3.46 0.70 5.73
C LEU A 4 2.16 0.92 4.95
N ILE A 5 2.27 1.54 3.78
CA ILE A 5 1.26 1.51 2.73
C ILE A 5 1.83 0.70 1.57
N ALA A 6 1.18 -0.39 1.19
CA ALA A 6 1.62 -1.23 0.07
C ALA A 6 0.50 -1.37 -0.95
N CYS A 7 0.83 -1.30 -2.23
CA CYS A 7 -0.08 -1.68 -3.30
C CYS A 7 -0.04 -3.20 -3.50
N LEU A 8 -1.19 -3.84 -3.63
CA LEU A 8 -1.34 -5.23 -4.03
C LEU A 8 -2.47 -5.34 -5.06
N SER A 9 -2.10 -5.39 -6.34
CA SER A 9 -3.07 -5.60 -7.42
C SER A 9 -3.16 -7.08 -7.80
N THR A 10 -3.60 -7.42 -9.00
CA THR A 10 -3.84 -8.82 -9.42
C THR A 10 -2.57 -9.57 -9.88
N GLY A 11 -1.42 -8.89 -9.94
CA GLY A 11 -0.17 -9.46 -10.44
C GLY A 11 0.47 -10.46 -9.47
N LYS A 12 0.16 -11.75 -9.62
CA LYS A 12 0.64 -12.85 -8.75
C LYS A 12 2.16 -12.88 -8.53
N GLY A 13 2.97 -12.47 -9.51
CA GLY A 13 4.44 -12.44 -9.38
C GLY A 13 4.96 -11.48 -8.32
N THR A 14 4.18 -10.48 -7.92
CA THR A 14 4.56 -9.47 -6.92
C THR A 14 4.01 -9.79 -5.52
N TRP A 15 3.10 -10.77 -5.40
CA TRP A 15 2.44 -11.10 -4.14
C TRP A 15 3.40 -11.68 -3.11
N GLY A 16 4.32 -12.53 -3.57
CA GLY A 16 5.39 -13.06 -2.71
C GLY A 16 6.27 -11.94 -2.16
N HIS A 17 6.58 -10.93 -2.97
CA HIS A 17 7.39 -9.78 -2.54
C HIS A 17 6.66 -8.96 -1.46
N VAL A 18 5.38 -8.62 -1.70
CA VAL A 18 4.59 -7.83 -0.74
C VAL A 18 4.34 -8.61 0.56
N SER A 19 4.03 -9.91 0.45
CA SER A 19 3.82 -10.79 1.60
C SER A 19 5.08 -10.86 2.48
N ARG A 20 6.24 -11.10 1.88
CA ARG A 20 7.53 -11.13 2.59
C ARG A 20 7.91 -9.77 3.17
N LEU A 21 7.66 -8.67 2.44
CA LEU A 21 7.89 -7.32 2.97
C LEU A 21 7.08 -7.07 4.26
N ILE A 22 5.84 -7.56 4.31
CA ILE A 22 4.97 -7.43 5.49
C ILE A 22 5.42 -8.37 6.62
N SER A 23 5.80 -9.61 6.33
CA SER A 23 6.09 -10.63 7.36
C SER A 23 7.52 -10.63 7.89
N GLU A 24 8.51 -10.24 7.09
CA GLU A 24 9.93 -10.23 7.46
C GLU A 24 10.35 -8.93 8.19
N ASN A 25 9.45 -7.94 8.27
CA ASN A 25 9.72 -6.65 8.89
C ASN A 25 8.68 -6.32 9.97
N SER A 26 9.08 -5.52 10.95
CA SER A 26 8.19 -5.10 12.04
C SER A 26 7.44 -3.82 11.66
N TRP A 27 6.14 -3.95 11.42
CA TRP A 27 5.23 -2.83 11.15
C TRP A 27 4.21 -2.69 12.27
N ASP A 28 3.95 -1.47 12.73
CA ASP A 28 2.88 -1.25 13.72
C ASP A 28 1.51 -1.34 13.06
N LYS A 29 1.41 -0.85 11.83
CA LYS A 29 0.21 -0.89 11.00
C LYS A 29 0.58 -1.04 9.54
N VAL A 30 -0.16 -1.88 8.83
CA VAL A 30 -0.07 -2.03 7.37
C VAL A 30 -1.41 -1.66 6.75
N PHE A 31 -1.38 -0.78 5.74
CA PHE A 31 -2.51 -0.50 4.87
C PHE A 31 -2.22 -1.09 3.49
N LEU A 32 -2.95 -2.14 3.13
CA LEU A 32 -2.78 -2.83 1.87
C LEU A 32 -3.83 -2.36 0.87
N ILE A 33 -3.43 -1.52 -0.09
CA ILE A 33 -4.32 -1.00 -1.13
C ILE A 33 -4.55 -2.10 -2.17
N THR A 34 -5.78 -2.60 -2.26
CA THR A 34 -6.07 -3.79 -3.07
C THR A 34 -7.51 -3.80 -3.62
N ASN A 35 -7.88 -4.82 -4.38
CA ASN A 35 -9.23 -5.00 -4.92
C ASN A 35 -9.90 -6.25 -4.33
N GLU A 36 -11.12 -6.59 -4.77
CA GLU A 36 -11.82 -7.79 -4.28
C GLU A 36 -11.01 -9.08 -4.52
N PHE A 37 -10.31 -9.19 -5.65
CA PHE A 37 -9.44 -10.34 -5.91
C PHE A 37 -8.33 -10.46 -4.85
N GLY A 38 -7.70 -9.34 -4.49
CA GLY A 38 -6.73 -9.29 -3.40
C GLY A 38 -7.31 -9.72 -2.06
N LYS A 39 -8.49 -9.22 -1.71
CA LYS A 39 -9.20 -9.58 -0.48
C LYS A 39 -9.51 -11.08 -0.37
N GLU A 40 -9.95 -11.69 -1.46
CA GLU A 40 -10.33 -13.11 -1.49
C GLU A 40 -9.12 -14.05 -1.44
N ASN A 41 -7.97 -13.62 -1.98
CA ASN A 41 -6.83 -14.50 -2.19
C ASN A 41 -5.61 -14.19 -1.30
N PHE A 42 -5.50 -12.98 -0.73
CA PHE A 42 -4.35 -12.59 0.09
C PHE A 42 -4.61 -12.83 1.58
N SER A 43 -3.73 -13.61 2.22
CA SER A 43 -3.78 -13.83 3.67
C SER A 43 -3.11 -12.67 4.41
N ALA A 44 -3.92 -11.76 4.94
CA ALA A 44 -3.45 -10.61 5.71
C ALA A 44 -3.02 -11.00 7.13
N SER A 45 -1.95 -10.38 7.64
CA SER A 45 -1.56 -10.47 9.05
C SER A 45 -2.49 -9.64 9.96
N ASN A 46 -2.46 -9.89 11.27
CA ASN A 46 -3.35 -9.22 12.23
C ASN A 46 -3.21 -7.68 12.27
N ASN A 47 -2.04 -7.14 11.92
CA ASN A 47 -1.78 -5.69 11.84
C ASN A 47 -2.07 -5.09 10.45
N THR A 48 -2.59 -5.89 9.51
CA THR A 48 -2.88 -5.46 8.15
C THR A 48 -4.35 -5.11 7.97
N GLU A 49 -4.60 -3.92 7.44
CA GLU A 49 -5.92 -3.44 7.03
C GLU A 49 -6.00 -3.37 5.50
N LEU A 50 -6.97 -4.08 4.92
CA LEU A 50 -7.20 -4.07 3.49
C LEU A 50 -8.02 -2.83 3.09
N ILE A 51 -7.45 -1.99 2.24
CA ILE A 51 -8.14 -0.83 1.65
C ILE A 51 -8.59 -1.24 0.25
N LEU A 52 -9.84 -1.71 0.16
CA LEU A 52 -10.44 -2.11 -1.11
C LEU A 52 -10.64 -0.89 -2.00
N ILE A 53 -10.28 -0.96 -3.27
CA ILE A 53 -10.43 0.11 -4.26
C ILE A 53 -11.13 -0.41 -5.51
N ASN A 54 -11.88 0.47 -6.18
CA ASN A 54 -12.47 0.15 -7.47
C ASN A 54 -11.55 0.57 -8.62
N GLN A 55 -10.72 -0.35 -9.09
CA GLN A 55 -9.77 -0.11 -10.20
C GLN A 55 -10.42 0.32 -11.52
N LYS A 56 -11.75 0.17 -11.68
CA LYS A 56 -12.49 0.63 -12.87
C LYS A 56 -12.71 2.15 -12.86
N GLN A 57 -12.54 2.81 -11.72
CA GLN A 57 -12.66 4.26 -11.60
C GLN A 57 -11.57 5.00 -12.40
N GLY A 58 -11.90 6.25 -12.73
CA GLY A 58 -10.92 7.23 -13.20
C GLY A 58 -9.90 7.55 -12.11
N ILE A 59 -8.74 8.07 -12.53
CA ILE A 59 -7.59 8.31 -11.64
C ILE A 59 -7.90 9.31 -10.51
N LYS A 60 -8.76 10.31 -10.77
CA LYS A 60 -9.13 11.34 -9.80
C LYS A 60 -10.05 10.77 -8.72
N GLU A 61 -11.01 9.96 -9.13
CA GLU A 61 -11.96 9.28 -8.26
C GLU A 61 -11.23 8.26 -7.39
N LEU A 62 -10.32 7.48 -7.99
CA LEU A 62 -9.50 6.50 -7.29
C LEU A 62 -8.62 7.15 -6.22
N ALA A 63 -7.98 8.28 -6.54
CA ALA A 63 -7.17 9.02 -5.57
C ALA A 63 -8.01 9.53 -4.40
N ARG A 64 -9.21 10.08 -4.66
CA ARG A 64 -10.13 10.53 -3.59
C ARG A 64 -10.64 9.37 -2.74
N GLU A 65 -10.94 8.23 -3.36
CA GLU A 65 -11.32 7.01 -2.65
C GLU A 65 -10.23 6.59 -1.66
N ILE A 66 -8.99 6.46 -2.14
CA ILE A 66 -7.83 6.08 -1.29
C ILE A 66 -7.60 7.11 -0.18
N GLU A 67 -7.61 8.41 -0.51
CA GLU A 67 -7.44 9.50 0.45
C GLU A 67 -8.49 9.43 1.56
N SER A 68 -9.78 9.32 1.20
CA SER A 68 -10.88 9.23 2.16
C SER A 68 -10.78 8.01 3.07
N LYS A 69 -10.34 6.87 2.53
CA LYS A 69 -10.21 5.62 3.29
C LYS A 69 -9.02 5.63 4.24
N LEU A 70 -7.95 6.36 3.92
CA LEU A 70 -6.77 6.50 4.78
C LEU A 70 -6.86 7.66 5.77
N LYS A 71 -7.72 8.64 5.50
CA LYS A 71 -7.87 9.84 6.33
C LYS A 71 -8.14 9.48 7.79
N ASN A 72 -7.41 10.13 8.71
CA ASN A 72 -7.46 9.93 10.16
C ASN A 72 -7.06 8.52 10.66
N LYS A 73 -6.63 7.60 9.78
CA LYS A 73 -6.12 6.28 10.19
C LYS A 73 -4.62 6.28 10.46
N ILE A 74 -3.89 7.18 9.82
CA ILE A 74 -2.43 7.32 9.93
C ILE A 74 -2.14 8.46 10.92
N LYS A 75 -1.39 8.15 11.97
CA LYS A 75 -0.96 9.12 12.98
C LYS A 75 0.50 9.56 12.79
N ASP A 76 1.26 8.79 12.03
CA ASP A 76 2.67 9.08 11.76
C ASP A 76 2.81 10.23 10.75
N PRO A 77 3.83 11.09 10.90
CA PRO A 77 4.11 12.16 9.94
C PRO A 77 4.66 11.63 8.60
N GLU A 78 5.12 10.39 8.59
CA GLU A 78 5.76 9.73 7.45
C GLU A 78 5.34 8.26 7.38
N VAL A 79 5.21 7.73 6.16
CA VAL A 79 4.89 6.33 5.91
C VAL A 79 5.92 5.68 4.99
N ALA A 80 6.16 4.39 5.19
CA ALA A 80 6.82 3.57 4.20
C ALA A 80 5.83 3.27 3.06
N LEU A 81 6.26 3.41 1.81
CA LEU A 81 5.43 3.20 0.63
C LEU A 81 6.05 2.15 -0.29
N ASN A 82 5.30 1.09 -0.59
CA ASN A 82 5.68 0.09 -1.57
C ASN A 82 4.74 0.08 -2.77
N LEU A 83 5.30 0.23 -3.97
CA LEU A 83 4.58 0.26 -5.25
C LEU A 83 5.07 -0.82 -6.22
N VAL A 84 5.70 -1.90 -5.71
CA VAL A 84 6.20 -3.00 -6.55
C VAL A 84 5.07 -3.71 -7.28
N SER A 85 3.89 -3.80 -6.65
CA SER A 85 2.65 -4.26 -7.31
C SER A 85 1.83 -3.08 -7.82
N GLY A 86 0.92 -3.39 -8.74
CA GLY A 86 -0.03 -2.42 -9.29
C GLY A 86 0.41 -1.80 -10.60
N THR A 87 -0.48 -0.97 -11.12
CA THR A 87 -0.36 -0.26 -12.38
C THR A 87 0.03 1.20 -12.15
N GLY A 88 0.58 1.87 -13.17
CA GLY A 88 0.90 3.30 -13.07
C GLY A 88 -0.30 4.19 -12.69
N LYS A 89 -1.52 3.77 -13.04
CA LYS A 89 -2.76 4.46 -12.61
C LYS A 89 -2.97 4.34 -11.09
N GLU A 90 -2.79 3.15 -10.53
CA GLU A 90 -2.91 2.91 -9.09
C GLU A 90 -1.80 3.63 -8.33
N HIS A 91 -0.55 3.54 -8.81
CA HIS A 91 0.60 4.22 -8.22
C HIS A 91 0.37 5.72 -8.13
N THR A 92 -0.07 6.33 -9.23
CA THR A 92 -0.36 7.77 -9.28
C THR A 92 -1.49 8.14 -8.32
N ALA A 93 -2.54 7.32 -8.23
CA ALA A 93 -3.66 7.58 -7.32
C ALA A 93 -3.25 7.47 -5.84
N ILE A 94 -2.45 6.45 -5.49
CA ILE A 94 -1.90 6.24 -4.15
C ILE A 94 -0.99 7.40 -3.76
N LEU A 95 -0.03 7.77 -4.61
CA LEU A 95 0.87 8.90 -4.39
C LEU A 95 0.08 10.21 -4.19
N SER A 96 -0.89 10.48 -5.07
CA SER A 96 -1.73 11.67 -4.97
C SER A 96 -2.50 11.72 -3.65
N ALA A 97 -3.04 10.58 -3.19
CA ALA A 97 -3.75 10.49 -1.93
C ALA A 97 -2.83 10.78 -0.73
N ILE A 98 -1.66 10.15 -0.67
CA ILE A 98 -0.69 10.32 0.44
C ILE A 98 -0.19 11.77 0.51
N LEU A 99 0.15 12.38 -0.64
CA LEU A 99 0.58 13.78 -0.70
C LEU A 99 -0.50 14.75 -0.22
N LYS A 100 -1.77 14.51 -0.54
CA LYS A 100 -2.89 15.35 -0.06
C LYS A 100 -3.18 15.20 1.43
N LEU A 101 -2.86 14.04 2.00
CA LEU A 101 -2.92 13.83 3.44
C LEU A 101 -1.77 14.54 4.18
N GLY A 102 -0.80 15.10 3.45
CA GLY A 102 0.34 15.82 4.03
C GLY A 102 1.38 14.90 4.67
N LEU A 103 1.44 13.63 4.24
CA LEU A 103 2.35 12.63 4.79
C LEU A 103 3.67 12.62 4.02
N GLY A 104 4.80 12.49 4.74
CA GLY A 104 6.08 12.12 4.18
C GLY A 104 6.08 10.68 3.63
N ILE A 105 6.93 10.40 2.66
CA ILE A 105 7.05 9.08 2.02
C ILE A 105 8.50 8.62 2.06
N ARG A 106 8.72 7.39 2.55
CA ARG A 106 9.93 6.61 2.28
C ARG A 106 9.58 5.47 1.35
N LEU A 107 10.08 5.49 0.12
CA LEU A 107 9.85 4.39 -0.81
C LEU A 107 10.66 3.19 -0.33
N VAL A 108 10.01 2.03 -0.21
CA VAL A 108 10.66 0.80 0.24
C VAL A 108 10.38 -0.35 -0.70
N ALA A 109 11.36 -1.24 -0.86
CA ALA A 109 11.21 -2.49 -1.59
C ALA A 109 11.98 -3.61 -0.90
N LEU A 110 11.50 -4.85 -1.10
CA LEU A 110 12.24 -6.03 -0.69
C LEU A 110 13.27 -6.39 -1.76
N THR A 111 14.54 -6.42 -1.40
CA THR A 111 15.67 -6.82 -2.26
C THR A 111 16.27 -8.14 -1.75
N GLN A 112 17.35 -8.61 -2.38
CA GLN A 112 18.08 -9.79 -1.90
C GLN A 112 18.75 -9.56 -0.53
N GLU A 113 18.99 -8.30 -0.16
CA GLU A 113 19.61 -7.90 1.11
C GLU A 113 18.57 -7.57 2.20
N GLY A 114 17.28 -7.81 1.92
CA GLY A 114 16.17 -7.46 2.80
C GLY A 114 15.44 -6.20 2.37
N MET A 115 14.72 -5.55 3.29
CA MET A 115 14.00 -4.31 2.99
C MET A 115 14.99 -3.15 2.85
N GLN A 116 14.92 -2.42 1.74
CA GLN A 116 15.72 -1.23 1.47
C GLN A 116 14.84 -0.03 1.12
N GLU A 117 15.31 1.17 1.44
CA GLU A 117 14.77 2.40 0.90
C GLU A 117 15.31 2.63 -0.52
N VAL A 118 14.44 3.07 -1.45
CA VAL A 118 14.76 3.22 -2.89
C VAL A 118 14.50 4.61 -3.44
#